data_AF-K8DWR7-F1
#
_entry.id   AF-K8DWR7-F1
#
_cell.length_a   1.000
_cell.length_b   1.000
_cell.length_c   1.000
_cell.angle_alpha   90.00
_cell.angle_beta   90.00
_cell.angle_gamma   90.00
#
_symmetry.space_group_name_H-M   'P 1'
#
loop_
_entity.id
_entity.type
_entity.pdbx_description
1 polymer ?
#
loop_
_entity_poly.entity_id
_entity_poly.type
_entity_poly.pdbx_seq_one_letter_code
_entity_poly.pdbx_strand_id
1 'polypeptide(L)'
;MDKEYFIELNGRKIPVGKEVYDAFKRPAWRERKRSQVRKEKELSLEAFSEAGFEFPSGEALVDEIVEDKLLLDMLFKALSELTDDERFLVNELFYNGKSERELSKETCVPRKTLAYRRTKVLEKLRRLIEKM
;
A
#
# COMPACT_ATOMS: atom_id res chain seq x y z
N MET A 1 56.94 17.70 6.48
CA MET A 1 56.88 16.57 7.43
C MET A 1 56.06 15.49 6.78
N ASP A 2 56.71 14.42 6.33
CA ASP A 2 56.03 13.30 5.69
C ASP A 2 55.26 12.52 6.77
N LYS A 3 53.94 12.49 6.64
CA LYS A 3 53.09 11.71 7.54
C LYS A 3 53.21 10.25 7.13
N GLU A 4 53.83 9.44 7.98
CA GLU A 4 53.86 7.99 7.81
C GLU A 4 52.49 7.40 8.19
N TYR A 5 51.90 6.62 7.28
CA TYR A 5 50.62 5.95 7.51
C TYR A 5 50.85 4.47 7.77
N PHE A 6 50.11 3.88 8.70
CA PHE A 6 50.23 2.47 9.05
C PHE A 6 48.85 1.80 9.07
N ILE A 7 48.79 0.58 8.56
CA ILE A 7 47.64 -0.31 8.69
C ILE A 7 48.01 -1.46 9.62
N GLU A 8 47.11 -1.82 10.53
CA GLU A 8 47.24 -2.99 11.39
C GLU A 8 46.51 -4.18 10.79
N LEU A 9 47.25 -5.24 10.47
CA LEU A 9 46.72 -6.54 10.02
C LEU A 9 47.33 -7.63 10.90
N ASN A 10 46.49 -8.47 11.51
CA ASN A 10 46.92 -9.62 12.33
C ASN A 10 47.94 -9.25 13.42
N GLY A 11 47.77 -8.09 14.06
CA GLY A 11 48.65 -7.60 15.13
C GLY A 11 49.99 -7.02 14.64
N ARG A 12 50.24 -6.91 13.33
CA ARG A 12 51.44 -6.30 12.74
C ARG A 12 51.11 -4.95 12.12
N LYS A 13 51.97 -3.95 12.37
CA LYS A 13 51.88 -2.61 11.77
C LYS A 13 52.64 -2.60 10.45
N ILE A 14 51.94 -2.34 9.36
CA ILE A 14 52.50 -2.28 8.00
C ILE A 14 52.51 -0.81 7.56
N PRO A 15 53.69 -0.21 7.27
CA PRO A 15 53.77 1.13 6.72
C PRO A 15 53.20 1.13 5.30
N VAL A 16 52.32 2.08 5.01
CA VAL A 16 51.63 2.19 3.72
C VAL A 16 51.59 3.64 3.26
N GLY A 17 51.42 3.83 1.95
CA GLY A 17 51.11 5.14 1.39
C GLY A 17 49.73 5.63 1.84
N LYS A 18 49.54 6.95 1.80
CA LYS A 18 48.27 7.62 2.15
C LYS A 18 47.06 7.05 1.41
N GLU A 19 47.21 6.74 0.12
CA GLU A 19 46.13 6.22 -0.72
C GLU A 19 45.63 4.86 -0.23
N VAL A 20 46.56 3.97 0.13
CA VAL A 20 46.27 2.64 0.65
C VAL A 20 45.66 2.73 2.06
N TYR A 21 46.19 3.62 2.90
CA TYR A 21 45.62 3.91 4.22
C TYR A 21 44.17 4.40 4.13
N ASP A 22 43.92 5.39 3.26
CA ASP A 22 42.59 5.95 3.07
C ASP A 22 41.63 4.90 2.51
N ALA A 23 42.05 4.11 1.51
CA ALA A 23 41.24 3.03 0.96
C ALA A 23 40.85 2.00 2.02
N PHE A 24 41.79 1.63 2.91
CA PHE A 24 41.55 0.68 3.99
C PHE A 24 40.62 1.23 5.09
N LYS A 25 40.75 2.52 5.45
CA LYS A 25 39.96 3.12 6.55
C LYS A 25 38.60 3.66 6.11
N ARG A 26 38.43 4.07 4.85
CA ARG A 26 37.18 4.63 4.29
C ARG A 26 35.93 3.79 4.58
N PRO A 27 35.93 2.45 4.40
CA PRO A 27 34.75 1.64 4.70
C PRO A 27 34.33 1.71 6.18
N ALA A 28 35.29 1.60 7.10
CA ALA A 28 35.03 1.66 8.54
C ALA A 28 34.52 3.04 8.97
N TRP A 29 35.07 4.12 8.41
CA TRP A 29 34.58 5.47 8.67
C TRP A 29 33.17 5.69 8.15
N ARG A 30 32.87 5.19 6.94
CA ARG A 30 31.53 5.27 6.36
C ARG A 30 30.52 4.53 7.23
N GLU A 31 30.86 3.33 7.70
CA GLU A 31 29.99 2.55 8.56
C GLU A 31 29.76 3.23 9.92
N ARG A 32 30.84 3.75 10.52
CA ARG A 32 30.73 4.53 11.77
C ARG A 32 29.83 5.74 11.59
N LYS A 33 29.97 6.48 10.48
CA LYS A 33 29.13 7.65 10.21
C LYS A 33 27.67 7.26 9.98
N ARG A 34 27.41 6.17 9.24
CA ARG A 34 26.05 5.62 9.09
C ARG A 34 25.45 5.24 10.43
N SER A 35 26.19 4.50 11.26
CA SER A 35 25.73 4.11 12.60
C SER A 35 25.43 5.32 13.49
N GLN A 36 26.24 6.38 13.42
CA GLN A 36 25.96 7.63 14.15
C GLN A 36 24.65 8.28 13.67
N VAL A 37 24.48 8.44 12.36
CA VAL A 37 23.27 9.05 11.79
C VAL A 37 22.03 8.21 12.10
N ARG A 38 22.14 6.87 12.08
CA ARG A 38 21.07 5.97 12.49
C ARG A 38 20.69 6.20 13.95
N LYS A 39 21.64 6.21 14.88
CA LYS A 39 21.35 6.49 16.30
C LYS A 39 20.71 7.86 16.54
N GLU A 40 21.03 8.86 15.73
CA GLU A 40 20.44 10.19 15.83
C GLU A 40 19.02 10.27 15.23
N LYS A 41 18.65 9.37 14.32
CA LYS A 41 17.39 9.44 13.54
C LYS A 41 16.43 8.27 13.77
N GLU A 42 16.92 7.13 14.24
CA GLU A 42 16.16 5.92 14.47
C GLU A 42 15.94 5.79 15.99
N LEU A 43 14.68 5.82 16.40
CA LEU A 43 14.24 5.43 17.73
C LEU A 43 13.57 4.06 17.65
N SER A 44 13.60 3.31 18.75
CA SER A 44 12.81 2.07 18.84
C SER A 44 11.31 2.40 18.84
N LEU A 45 10.47 1.42 18.52
CA LEU A 45 9.02 1.60 18.54
C LEU A 45 8.51 1.99 19.94
N GLU A 46 9.11 1.41 20.98
CA GLU A 46 8.82 1.74 22.38
C GLU A 46 9.20 3.19 22.70
N ALA A 47 10.36 3.66 22.24
CA ALA A 47 10.79 5.04 22.45
C ALA A 47 9.91 6.05 21.69
N PHE A 48 9.39 5.68 20.52
CA PHE A 48 8.37 6.50 19.82
C PHE A 48 7.07 6.57 20.62
N SER A 49 6.60 5.43 21.15
CA SER A 49 5.39 5.39 21.99
C SER A 49 5.55 6.21 23.27
N GLU A 50 6.69 6.12 23.97
CA GLU A 50 7.00 6.92 25.16
C GLU A 50 7.11 8.43 24.85
N ALA A 51 7.54 8.80 23.64
CA ALA A 51 7.54 10.18 23.15
C ALA A 51 6.14 10.70 22.77
N GLY A 52 5.08 9.91 22.99
CA GLY A 52 3.70 10.27 22.70
C GLY A 52 3.31 10.12 21.22
N PHE A 53 4.08 9.35 20.45
CA PHE A 53 3.71 9.01 19.08
C PHE A 53 2.71 7.85 19.10
N GLU A 54 1.45 8.13 18.75
CA GLU A 54 0.42 7.11 18.59
C GLU A 54 0.56 6.45 17.22
N PHE A 55 0.85 5.16 17.22
CA PHE A 55 0.74 4.34 16.02
C PHE A 55 -0.74 3.95 15.86
N PRO A 56 -1.36 4.17 14.69
CA PRO A 56 -2.70 3.66 14.44
C PRO A 56 -2.67 2.14 14.65
N SER A 57 -3.47 1.64 15.59
CA SER A 57 -3.72 0.21 15.67
C SER A 57 -4.32 -0.21 14.34
N GLY A 58 -3.84 -1.32 13.75
CA GLY A 58 -4.47 -1.92 12.57
C GLY A 58 -5.90 -2.44 12.84
N GLU A 59 -6.38 -2.27 14.06
CA GLU A 59 -7.78 -2.39 14.45
C GLU A 59 -8.48 -1.11 14.01
N ALA A 60 -9.26 -1.21 12.93
CA ALA A 60 -10.17 -0.14 12.51
C ALA A 60 -10.95 0.34 13.73
N LEU A 61 -11.03 1.66 13.92
CA LEU A 61 -11.79 2.23 15.01
C LEU A 61 -13.21 1.69 14.95
N VAL A 62 -13.85 1.44 16.09
CA VAL A 62 -15.23 0.91 16.14
C VAL A 62 -16.16 1.74 15.25
N ASP A 63 -15.93 3.04 15.17
CA ASP A 63 -16.65 3.96 14.31
C ASP A 63 -16.46 3.66 12.82
N GLU A 64 -15.24 3.37 12.35
CA GLU A 64 -14.95 2.95 10.96
C GLU A 64 -15.67 1.63 10.62
N ILE A 65 -15.68 0.67 11.54
CA ILE A 65 -16.37 -0.60 11.37
C ILE A 65 -17.89 -0.39 11.26
N VAL A 66 -18.44 0.53 12.05
CA VAL A 66 -19.87 0.88 12.01
C VAL A 66 -20.20 1.62 10.72
N GLU A 67 -19.36 2.54 10.26
CA GLU A 67 -19.51 3.25 8.98
C GLU A 67 -19.53 2.28 7.79
N ASP A 68 -18.57 1.35 7.73
CA ASP A 68 -18.50 0.33 6.68
C ASP A 68 -19.75 -0.56 6.68
N LYS A 69 -20.23 -0.95 7.87
CA LYS A 69 -21.44 -1.76 8.01
C LYS A 69 -22.68 -1.02 7.50
N LEU A 70 -22.83 0.26 7.84
CA LEU A 70 -23.94 1.09 7.35
C LEU A 70 -23.90 1.24 5.83
N LEU A 71 -22.71 1.47 5.26
CA LEU A 71 -22.52 1.56 3.81
C LEU A 71 -22.90 0.25 3.11
N LEU A 72 -22.49 -0.89 3.66
CA LEU A 72 -22.86 -2.20 3.14
C LEU A 72 -24.37 -2.44 3.21
N ASP A 73 -25.02 -2.11 4.33
CA ASP A 73 -26.47 -2.28 4.48
C ASP A 73 -27.25 -1.43 3.46
N MET A 74 -26.84 -0.17 3.23
CA MET A 74 -27.42 0.68 2.19
C MET A 74 -27.24 0.08 0.80
N LEU A 75 -26.05 -0.43 0.48
CA LEU A 75 -25.77 -1.07 -0.80
C LEU A 75 -26.61 -2.33 -0.99
N PHE A 76 -26.71 -3.21 0.01
CA PHE A 76 -27.53 -4.42 -0.06
C PHE A 76 -29.00 -4.10 -0.28
N LYS A 77 -29.52 -3.07 0.40
CA LYS A 77 -30.88 -2.60 0.19
C LYS A 77 -31.08 -2.06 -1.22
N ALA A 78 -30.15 -1.25 -1.74
CA ALA A 78 -30.23 -0.76 -3.12
C ALA A 78 -30.13 -1.89 -4.17
N LEU A 79 -29.27 -2.89 -3.95
CA LEU A 79 -29.17 -4.09 -4.79
C LEU A 79 -30.48 -4.90 -4.76
N SER A 80 -31.20 -4.89 -3.63
CA SER A 80 -32.48 -5.58 -3.49
C SER A 80 -33.61 -4.95 -4.34
N GLU A 81 -33.45 -3.71 -4.81
CA GLU A 81 -34.44 -3.02 -5.66
C GLU A 81 -34.14 -3.12 -7.17
N LEU A 82 -33.03 -3.76 -7.53
CA LEU A 82 -32.70 -4.06 -8.93
C LEU A 82 -33.56 -5.21 -9.46
N THR A 83 -33.85 -5.17 -10.76
CA THR A 83 -34.52 -6.30 -11.45
C THR A 83 -33.54 -7.46 -11.64
N ASP A 84 -34.07 -8.65 -11.95
CA ASP A 84 -33.23 -9.85 -12.14
C ASP A 84 -32.19 -9.68 -13.25
N ASP A 85 -32.55 -9.03 -14.36
CA ASP A 85 -31.63 -8.71 -15.46
C ASP A 85 -30.52 -7.75 -15.03
N GLU A 86 -30.86 -6.74 -14.21
CA GLU A 86 -29.92 -5.76 -13.70
C GLU A 86 -28.96 -6.41 -12.69
N ARG A 87 -29.47 -7.26 -11.81
CA ARG A 87 -28.67 -8.03 -10.85
C ARG A 87 -27.75 -9.03 -11.55
N PHE A 88 -28.26 -9.74 -12.56
CA PHE A 88 -27.45 -10.63 -13.39
C PHE A 88 -26.26 -9.87 -13.98
N LEU A 89 -26.52 -8.70 -14.59
CA LEU A 89 -25.46 -7.88 -15.18
C LEU A 89 -24.42 -7.43 -14.14
N VAL A 90 -24.85 -7.03 -12.94
CA VAL A 90 -23.95 -6.63 -11.86
C VAL A 90 -23.12 -7.81 -11.37
N ASN A 91 -23.73 -8.97 -11.17
CA ASN A 91 -23.04 -10.17 -10.71
C ASN A 91 -21.96 -10.61 -11.71
N GLU A 92 -22.29 -10.65 -13.00
CA GLU A 92 -21.34 -11.05 -14.03
C GLU A 92 -20.15 -10.09 -14.16
N LEU A 93 -20.41 -8.78 -14.09
CA LEU A 93 -19.38 -7.76 -14.29
C LEU A 93 -18.52 -7.49 -13.04
N PHE A 94 -19.11 -7.48 -11.85
CA PHE A 94 -18.43 -7.03 -10.63
C PHE A 94 -18.09 -8.18 -9.68
N TYR A 95 -18.94 -9.20 -9.52
CA TYR A 95 -18.66 -10.35 -8.66
C TYR A 95 -17.82 -11.41 -9.39
N ASN A 96 -18.20 -11.77 -10.61
CA ASN A 96 -17.50 -12.77 -11.42
C ASN A 96 -16.33 -12.18 -12.22
N GLY A 97 -16.18 -10.85 -12.24
CA GLY A 97 -15.06 -10.14 -12.86
C GLY A 97 -15.00 -10.26 -14.39
N LYS A 98 -16.10 -10.63 -15.06
CA LYS A 98 -16.11 -10.78 -16.52
C LYS A 98 -16.05 -9.42 -17.20
N SER A 99 -15.32 -9.37 -18.31
CA SER A 99 -15.33 -8.21 -19.18
C SER A 99 -16.61 -8.13 -20.02
N GLU A 100 -17.00 -6.92 -20.43
CA GLU A 100 -18.10 -6.72 -21.39
C GLU A 100 -17.88 -7.47 -22.72
N ARG A 101 -16.63 -7.82 -23.05
CA ARG A 101 -16.29 -8.63 -24.24
C ARG A 101 -16.69 -10.08 -24.05
N GLU A 102 -16.37 -10.65 -22.90
CA GLU A 102 -16.72 -12.04 -22.57
C GLU A 102 -18.23 -12.18 -22.41
N LEU A 103 -18.84 -11.27 -21.66
CA LEU A 103 -20.28 -11.29 -21.45
C LEU A 103 -21.07 -11.13 -22.77
N SER A 104 -20.55 -10.33 -23.71
CA SER A 104 -21.15 -10.18 -25.05
C SER A 104 -21.10 -11.47 -25.88
N LYS A 105 -20.04 -12.28 -25.73
CA LYS A 105 -19.93 -13.58 -26.39
C LYS A 105 -20.89 -14.61 -25.79
N GLU A 106 -21.05 -14.61 -24.47
CA GLU A 106 -21.92 -15.56 -23.77
C GLU A 106 -23.40 -15.27 -23.98
N THR A 107 -23.79 -13.99 -23.88
CA THR A 107 -25.20 -13.57 -23.95
C THR A 107 -25.66 -13.21 -25.36
N CYS A 108 -24.75 -13.21 -26.35
CA CYS A 108 -24.98 -12.69 -27.71
C CYS A 108 -25.49 -11.23 -27.75
N VAL A 109 -25.40 -10.49 -26.64
CA VAL A 109 -25.80 -9.08 -26.57
C VAL A 109 -24.64 -8.20 -27.05
N PRO A 110 -24.90 -7.20 -27.91
CA PRO A 110 -23.84 -6.28 -28.35
C PRO A 110 -23.17 -5.55 -27.18
N ARG A 111 -21.84 -5.42 -27.23
CA ARG A 111 -21.05 -4.73 -26.18
C ARG A 111 -21.58 -3.34 -25.83
N LYS A 112 -22.00 -2.57 -26.83
CA LYS A 112 -22.58 -1.22 -26.62
C LYS A 112 -23.85 -1.27 -25.75
N THR A 113 -24.69 -2.28 -25.94
CA THR A 113 -25.91 -2.47 -25.14
C THR A 113 -25.57 -2.84 -23.71
N LEU A 114 -24.57 -3.71 -23.50
CA LEU A 114 -24.10 -4.07 -22.14
C LEU A 114 -23.52 -2.85 -21.42
N ALA A 115 -22.68 -2.06 -22.09
CA ALA A 115 -22.13 -0.82 -21.53
C ALA A 115 -23.24 0.16 -21.14
N TYR A 116 -24.24 0.35 -22.01
CA TYR A 116 -25.40 1.19 -21.71
C TYR A 116 -26.19 0.70 -20.49
N ARG A 117 -26.50 -0.61 -20.44
CA ARG A 117 -27.21 -1.22 -19.31
C ARG A 117 -26.40 -1.08 -18.02
N ARG A 118 -25.09 -1.33 -18.05
CA ARG A 118 -24.19 -1.14 -16.91
C ARG A 118 -24.27 0.28 -16.38
N THR A 119 -24.14 1.29 -17.26
CA THR A 119 -24.24 2.70 -16.86
C THR A 119 -25.60 3.00 -16.25
N LYS A 120 -26.69 2.47 -16.81
CA LYS A 120 -28.04 2.67 -16.25
C LYS A 120 -28.23 2.02 -14.89
N VAL A 121 -27.68 0.83 -14.68
CA VAL A 121 -27.72 0.15 -13.38
C VAL A 121 -26.94 0.94 -12.33
N LEU A 122 -25.75 1.46 -12.67
CA LEU A 122 -24.97 2.29 -11.76
C LEU A 122 -25.67 3.62 -11.45
N GLU A 123 -26.27 4.27 -12.45
CA GLU A 123 -27.11 5.47 -12.22
C GLU A 123 -28.28 5.18 -11.28
N LYS A 124 -28.94 4.03 -11.45
CA LYS A 124 -30.06 3.62 -10.60
C LYS A 124 -29.59 3.36 -9.16
N LEU A 125 -28.55 2.56 -8.98
CA LEU A 125 -27.93 2.29 -7.68
C LEU A 125 -27.54 3.58 -6.96
N ARG A 126 -26.89 4.50 -7.67
CA ARG A 126 -26.52 5.82 -7.11
C ARG A 126 -27.74 6.59 -6.62
N ARG A 127 -28.81 6.67 -7.42
CA ARG A 127 -30.04 7.37 -7.02
C ARG A 127 -30.75 6.71 -5.84
N LEU A 128 -30.63 5.39 -5.68
CA LEU A 128 -31.20 4.67 -4.54
C LEU A 128 -30.43 4.98 -3.27
N ILE A 129 -29.10 4.96 -3.34
CA ILE A 129 -28.23 5.27 -2.19
C ILE A 129 -28.37 6.74 -1.78
N GLU A 130 -28.45 7.68 -2.74
CA GLU A 130 -28.65 9.11 -2.46
C GLU A 130 -30.03 9.43 -1.84
N LYS A 131 -31.00 8.51 -1.95
CA LYS A 131 -32.36 8.66 -1.41
C LYS A 131 -32.57 7.99 -0.06
N MET A 132 -31.62 7.18 0.39
CA MET A 132 -31.66 6.51 1.70
C MET A 132 -31.07 7.42 2.77
#